data_AF-A0A9Y1ZTC1-F1
#
_entry.id   AF-A0A9Y1ZTC1-F1
#
_cell.length_a   1.000
_cell.length_b   1.000
_cell.length_c   1.000
_cell.angle_alpha   90.00
_cell.angle_beta   90.00
_cell.angle_gamma   90.00
#
_symmetry.space_group_name_H-M   'P 1'
#
loop_
_entity.id
_entity.type
_entity.pdbx_description
1 polymer ?
#
loop_
_entity_poly.entity_id
_entity_poly.type
_entity_poly.pdbx_seq_one_letter_code
_entity_poly.pdbx_strand_id
1 'polypeptide(L)'
;MEPDNILRFPYPVHDLSPEEFASHLESLTADLEAELSSGGDGYCEHLERIEKASMLLKNICLLVSRGSDRKRAIETFERVMLSTAELRSNLRNARSQDPVL
;
A
#
# COMPACT_ATOMS: atom_id res chain seq x y z
N MET A 1 -27.42 -25.74 -22.38
CA MET A 1 -26.24 -25.03 -21.85
C MET A 1 -26.53 -24.74 -20.39
N GLU A 2 -25.92 -25.49 -19.48
CA GLU A 2 -25.96 -25.15 -18.06
C GLU A 2 -25.06 -23.93 -17.85
N PRO A 3 -25.50 -22.90 -17.08
CA PRO A 3 -24.65 -21.75 -16.80
C PRO A 3 -23.43 -22.23 -16.02
N ASP A 4 -22.24 -21.89 -16.50
CA ASP A 4 -20.98 -22.17 -15.84
C ASP A 4 -21.07 -21.80 -14.36
N ASN A 5 -20.72 -22.76 -13.50
CA ASN A 5 -20.49 -22.52 -12.08
C ASN A 5 -19.28 -21.59 -11.94
N ILE A 6 -19.48 -20.30 -12.22
CA ILE A 6 -18.56 -19.25 -11.85
C ILE A 6 -18.42 -19.39 -10.33
N LEU A 7 -17.24 -19.81 -9.87
CA LEU A 7 -16.84 -19.79 -8.47
C LEU A 7 -17.23 -18.42 -7.91
N ARG A 8 -18.37 -18.37 -7.22
CA ARG A 8 -18.82 -17.18 -6.50
C ARG A 8 -17.92 -17.11 -5.29
N PHE A 9 -16.72 -16.56 -5.48
CA PHE A 9 -15.89 -16.19 -4.35
C PHE A 9 -16.77 -15.29 -3.46
N PRO A 10 -16.86 -15.55 -2.14
CA PRO A 10 -17.74 -14.79 -1.25
C PRO A 10 -17.30 -13.34 -1.22
N TYR A 11 -18.17 -12.37 -1.55
CA TYR A 11 -17.86 -10.93 -1.59
C TYR A 11 -17.00 -10.52 -0.39
N PRO A 12 -16.02 -9.61 -0.56
CA PRO A 12 -15.27 -9.13 0.60
C PRO A 12 -16.32 -8.54 1.54
N VAL A 13 -16.36 -9.02 2.79
CA VAL A 13 -17.35 -8.56 3.76
C VAL A 13 -16.90 -7.17 4.20
N HIS A 14 -17.37 -6.18 3.46
CA HIS A 14 -17.34 -4.78 3.80
C HIS A 14 -18.78 -4.29 3.77
N ASP A 15 -19.18 -3.46 4.74
CA ASP A 15 -20.55 -2.93 4.84
C ASP A 15 -20.85 -1.83 3.80
N LEU A 16 -20.09 -1.81 2.70
CA LEU A 16 -20.15 -0.81 1.64
C LEU A 16 -21.13 -1.26 0.54
N SER A 17 -21.90 -0.30 0.02
CA SER A 17 -22.62 -0.48 -1.25
C SER A 17 -21.64 -0.65 -2.42
N PRO A 18 -22.09 -1.18 -3.57
CA PRO A 18 -21.27 -1.23 -4.78
C PRO A 18 -20.69 0.12 -5.21
N GLU A 19 -21.47 1.20 -5.08
CA GLU A 19 -21.05 2.56 -5.40
C GLU A 19 -20.01 3.08 -4.40
N GLU A 20 -20.21 2.83 -3.10
CA GLU A 20 -19.24 3.20 -2.06
C GLU A 20 -17.93 2.44 -2.22
N PHE A 21 -17.98 1.14 -2.53
CA PHE A 21 -16.80 0.34 -2.85
C PHE A 21 -16.04 0.91 -4.04
N ALA A 22 -16.73 1.21 -5.14
CA ALA A 22 -16.12 1.73 -6.36
C ALA A 22 -15.47 3.10 -6.11
N SER A 23 -16.18 4.00 -5.42
CA SER A 23 -15.66 5.33 -5.07
C SER A 23 -14.44 5.25 -4.15
N HIS A 24 -14.46 4.36 -3.15
CA HIS A 24 -13.34 4.19 -2.23
C HIS A 24 -12.12 3.59 -2.95
N LEU A 25 -12.33 2.60 -3.82
CA LEU A 25 -11.25 2.02 -4.61
C LEU A 25 -10.64 3.06 -5.56
N GLU A 26 -11.47 3.84 -6.26
CA GLU A 26 -11.02 4.90 -7.17
C GLU A 26 -10.17 5.95 -6.43
N SER A 27 -10.64 6.41 -5.27
CA SER A 27 -9.89 7.34 -4.41
C SER A 27 -8.52 6.77 -4.01
N LEU A 28 -8.48 5.53 -3.50
CA LEU A 28 -7.22 4.90 -3.08
C LEU A 28 -6.25 4.70 -4.26
N THR A 29 -6.77 4.39 -5.45
CA THR A 29 -5.94 4.23 -6.65
C THR A 29 -5.40 5.56 -7.15
N ALA A 30 -6.19 6.64 -7.06
CA ALA A 30 -5.75 7.99 -7.43
C ALA A 30 -4.67 8.49 -6.46
N ASP A 31 -4.83 8.28 -5.16
CA ASP A 31 -3.82 8.61 -4.15
C ASP A 31 -2.52 7.84 -4.40
N LEU A 32 -2.61 6.54 -4.75
CA LEU A 32 -1.45 5.71 -5.07
C LEU A 32 -0.74 6.22 -6.32
N GLU A 33 -1.49 6.56 -7.37
CA GLU A 33 -0.93 7.13 -8.59
C GLU A 33 -0.21 8.46 -8.31
N ALA A 34 -0.77 9.32 -7.47
CA ALA A 34 -0.15 10.58 -7.07
C ALA A 34 1.18 10.35 -6.34
N GLU A 35 1.21 9.44 -5.37
CA GLU A 35 2.43 9.10 -4.63
C GLU A 35 3.53 8.50 -5.55
N LEU A 36 3.14 7.63 -6.49
CA LEU A 36 4.08 7.01 -7.43
C LEU A 36 4.55 7.97 -8.54
N SER A 37 3.72 8.93 -8.93
CA SER A 37 4.03 9.91 -9.98
C SER A 37 4.78 11.13 -9.47
N SER A 38 4.71 11.43 -8.17
CA SER A 38 5.48 12.52 -7.58
C SER A 38 6.98 12.31 -7.79
N GLY A 39 7.71 13.34 -8.21
CA GLY A 39 9.17 13.32 -8.20
C GLY A 39 9.68 13.51 -6.77
N GLY A 40 10.83 12.91 -6.45
CA GLY A 40 11.61 13.25 -5.26
C GLY A 40 13.08 13.21 -5.66
N ASP A 41 13.87 14.17 -5.20
CA ASP A 41 15.28 14.28 -5.57
C ASP A 41 16.18 13.68 -4.47
N GLY A 42 15.61 13.33 -3.31
CA GLY A 42 16.31 12.75 -2.17
C GLY A 42 15.98 11.28 -1.90
N TYR A 43 17.00 10.49 -1.54
CA TYR A 43 16.82 9.11 -1.03
C TYR A 43 15.83 9.00 0.13
N CYS A 44 15.81 9.96 1.06
CA CYS A 44 14.85 9.96 2.17
C CYS A 44 13.40 10.18 1.68
N GLU A 45 13.21 10.99 0.64
CA GLU A 45 11.91 11.26 0.04
C GLU A 45 11.41 10.03 -0.73
N HIS A 46 12.30 9.34 -1.44
CA HIS A 46 11.97 8.06 -2.08
C HIS A 46 11.51 7.00 -1.07
N LEU A 47 12.19 6.91 0.08
CA LEU A 47 11.80 5.96 1.13
C LEU A 47 10.46 6.34 1.76
N GLU A 48 10.22 7.62 2.04
CA GLU A 48 8.93 8.09 2.55
C GLU A 48 7.78 7.79 1.56
N ARG A 49 8.03 7.92 0.25
CA ARG A 49 7.05 7.57 -0.78
C ARG A 49 6.76 6.07 -0.83
N ILE A 50 7.79 5.23 -0.71
CA ILE A 50 7.61 3.77 -0.63
C ILE A 50 6.78 3.40 0.61
N GLU A 51 6.99 4.07 1.75
CA GLU A 51 6.17 3.90 2.96
C GLU A 51 4.70 4.24 2.68
N LYS A 52 4.42 5.41 2.10
CA LYS A 52 3.06 5.86 1.77
C LYS A 52 2.37 4.96 0.74
N ALA A 53 3.06 4.62 -0.34
CA ALA A 53 2.56 3.72 -1.37
C ALA A 53 2.24 2.32 -0.80
N SER A 54 3.08 1.81 0.11
CA SER A 54 2.83 0.52 0.77
C SER A 54 1.60 0.57 1.68
N MET A 55 1.35 1.70 2.35
CA MET A 55 0.14 1.90 3.15
C MET A 55 -1.12 1.92 2.27
N LEU A 56 -1.07 2.59 1.12
CA LEU A 56 -2.18 2.64 0.16
C LEU A 56 -2.46 1.26 -0.44
N LEU A 57 -1.42 0.51 -0.83
CA LEU A 57 -1.54 -0.85 -1.31
C LEU A 57 -2.13 -1.79 -0.24
N LYS A 58 -1.75 -1.64 1.03
CA LYS A 58 -2.40 -2.35 2.14
C LYS A 58 -3.89 -2.06 2.19
N ASN A 59 -4.30 -0.79 2.10
CA ASN A 59 -5.71 -0.40 2.15
C ASN A 59 -6.50 -0.94 0.95
N ILE A 60 -5.93 -0.91 -0.25
CA ILE A 60 -6.51 -1.54 -1.44
C ILE A 60 -6.68 -3.05 -1.21
N CYS A 61 -5.66 -3.74 -0.72
CA CYS A 61 -5.74 -5.18 -0.43
C CYS A 61 -6.75 -5.51 0.68
N LEU A 62 -6.91 -4.65 1.69
CA LEU A 62 -7.96 -4.79 2.70
C LEU A 62 -9.36 -4.72 2.08
N LEU A 63 -9.52 -3.87 1.05
CA LEU A 63 -10.78 -3.66 0.34
C LEU A 63 -11.09 -4.79 -0.65
N VAL A 64 -10.10 -5.26 -1.44
CA VAL A 64 -10.33 -6.18 -2.57
C VAL A 64 -10.00 -7.64 -2.29
N SER A 65 -9.05 -7.93 -1.38
CA SER A 65 -8.55 -9.30 -1.15
C SER A 65 -9.33 -10.02 -0.05
N ARG A 66 -9.25 -11.37 -0.02
CA ARG A 66 -10.01 -12.23 0.89
C ARG A 66 -9.12 -13.26 1.59
N GLY A 67 -9.58 -13.77 2.72
CA GLY A 67 -8.98 -14.92 3.41
C GLY A 67 -7.46 -14.81 3.60
N SER A 68 -6.73 -15.86 3.22
CA SER A 68 -5.27 -15.93 3.34
C SER A 68 -4.54 -14.88 2.50
N ASP A 69 -5.09 -14.49 1.35
CA ASP A 69 -4.45 -13.53 0.44
C ASP A 69 -4.48 -12.13 1.02
N ARG A 70 -5.61 -11.74 1.62
CA ARG A 70 -5.72 -10.50 2.40
C ARG A 70 -4.71 -10.46 3.53
N LYS A 71 -4.64 -11.53 4.33
CA LYS A 71 -3.68 -11.62 5.45
C LYS A 71 -2.24 -11.50 4.96
N ARG A 72 -1.87 -12.25 3.93
CA ARG A 72 -0.52 -12.22 3.34
C ARG A 72 -0.17 -10.84 2.79
N ALA A 73 -1.10 -10.19 2.09
CA ALA A 73 -0.89 -8.85 1.56
C ALA A 73 -0.64 -7.83 2.68
N ILE A 74 -1.48 -7.83 3.73
CA ILE A 74 -1.29 -6.95 4.90
C ILE A 74 0.08 -7.16 5.53
N GLU A 75 0.44 -8.41 5.86
CA GLU A 75 1.72 -8.74 6.48
C GLU A 75 2.91 -8.32 5.61
N THR A 76 2.77 -8.46 4.29
CA THR A 76 3.80 -8.05 3.33
C THR A 76 3.97 -6.54 3.35
N PHE A 77 2.89 -5.76 3.23
CA PHE A 77 2.97 -4.30 3.20
C PHE A 77 3.41 -3.71 4.55
N GLU A 78 3.00 -4.30 5.66
CA GLU A 78 3.49 -3.91 6.99
C GLU A 78 5.01 -4.14 7.10
N ARG A 79 5.51 -5.27 6.62
CA ARG A 79 6.95 -5.54 6.60
C ARG A 79 7.70 -4.53 5.74
N VAL A 80 7.19 -4.22 4.54
CA VAL A 80 7.81 -3.22 3.67
C VAL A 80 7.85 -1.86 4.36
N MET A 81 6.73 -1.39 4.90
CA MET A 81 6.65 -0.12 5.62
C MET A 81 7.68 -0.04 6.76
N LEU A 82 7.77 -1.08 7.61
CA LEU A 82 8.69 -1.11 8.74
C LEU A 82 10.16 -1.07 8.27
N SER A 83 10.52 -1.92 7.31
CA SER A 83 11.89 -1.96 6.77
C SER A 83 12.30 -0.64 6.12
N THR A 84 11.37 0.00 5.39
CA THR A 84 11.63 1.28 4.74
C THR A 84 11.78 2.41 5.76
N ALA A 85 10.95 2.43 6.81
CA ALA A 85 11.05 3.39 7.90
C ALA A 85 12.36 3.26 8.68
N GLU A 86 12.80 2.02 8.93
CA GLU A 86 14.10 1.74 9.56
C GLU A 86 15.26 2.23 8.69
N LEU A 87 15.24 1.93 7.38
CA LEU A 87 16.26 2.37 6.45
C LEU A 87 16.33 3.91 6.37
N ARG A 88 15.17 4.58 6.36
CA ARG A 88 15.10 6.05 6.37
C ARG A 88 15.68 6.64 7.65
N SER A 89 15.38 6.03 8.80
CA SER A 89 15.96 6.42 10.09
C SER A 89 17.48 6.29 10.08
N ASN A 90 17.99 5.15 9.61
CA ASN A 90 19.43 4.87 9.52
C ASN A 90 20.16 5.87 8.61
N LEU A 91 19.58 6.21 7.45
CA LEU A 91 20.14 7.22 6.55
C LEU A 91 20.17 8.62 7.15
N ARG A 92 19.12 9.01 7.88
CA ARG A 92 19.10 10.30 8.60
C ARG A 92 20.20 10.34 9.64
N ASN A 93 20.34 9.29 10.44
CA ASN A 93 21.37 9.21 11.47
C ASN A 93 22.78 9.24 10.89
N ALA A 94 23.03 8.51 9.79
CA ALA A 94 24.34 8.52 9.13
C ALA A 94 24.71 9.93 8.61
N ARG A 95 23.76 10.64 7.98
CA ARG A 95 23.97 12.03 7.53
C ARG A 95 24.22 13.01 8.68
N SER A 96 23.64 12.77 9.85
CA SER A 96 23.88 13.60 11.05
C SER A 96 25.25 13.35 11.69
N GLN A 97 25.94 12.28 11.31
CA GLN A 97 27.25 11.89 11.85
C GLN A 97 28.42 12.27 10.93
N ASP A 98 28.18 12.85 9.75
CA ASP A 98 29.26 13.41 8.93
C ASP A 98 29.95 14.55 9.69
N PRO A 99 31.23 14.42 10.07
CA PRO A 99 31.96 15.53 10.63
C PRO A 99 32.15 16.58 9.53
N VAL A 100 31.84 17.83 9.85
CA VAL A 100 32.25 18.98 9.03
C VAL A 100 33.78 18.91 8.89
N LEU A 101 34.26 18.48 7.72
CA LEU A 101 35.65 18.60 7.29
C LEU A 101 35.87 19.96 6.63
#